data_AF-G4H9J4-F1
#
_entry.id   AF-G4H9J4-F1
#
_cell.length_a   1.000
_cell.length_b   1.000
_cell.length_c   1.000
_cell.angle_alpha   90.00
_cell.angle_beta   90.00
_cell.angle_gamma   90.00
#
_symmetry.space_group_name_H-M   'P 1'
#
loop_
_entity.id
_entity.type
_entity.pdbx_description
1 polymer ?
#
loop_
_entity_poly.entity_id
_entity_poly.type
_entity_poly.pdbx_seq_one_letter_code
_entity_poly.pdbx_strand_id
1 'polypeptide(L)'
;MGNTISLPPRFKDVVEPISMSNGLTSVFIEVLVISGSMLAGTNREKELIIWLAQRDQSVVGIGTVGFDIDEMPWTVNSFASEKDFMMRTISHAAKGLGWEKLSYEPRQDQVVHCLKQFDFMIQAFNQEDVSMNNYIEWAEIEEGDDNPTIPRGYPKCEQHNIYLSCHGCILCNNGS
;
A
#
# COMPACT_ATOMS: atom_id res chain seq x y z
N MET A 1 -10.23 -17.28 -6.97
CA MET A 1 -9.98 -15.90 -7.47
C MET A 1 -9.31 -15.12 -6.35
N GLY A 2 -8.33 -14.30 -6.71
CA GLY A 2 -7.43 -13.62 -5.78
C GLY A 2 -6.68 -12.49 -6.48
N ASN A 3 -5.90 -11.73 -5.74
CA ASN A 3 -5.08 -10.64 -6.27
C ASN A 3 -3.63 -11.11 -6.41
N THR A 4 -2.91 -10.51 -7.34
CA THR A 4 -1.48 -10.74 -7.51
C THR A 4 -0.73 -9.42 -7.38
N ILE A 5 0.38 -9.46 -6.65
CA ILE A 5 1.39 -8.38 -6.65
C ILE A 5 2.61 -8.91 -7.38
N SER A 6 3.10 -8.18 -8.37
CA SER A 6 4.20 -8.62 -9.24
C SER A 6 5.28 -7.55 -9.36
N LEU A 7 6.49 -7.96 -9.74
CA LEU A 7 7.46 -7.01 -10.29
C LEU A 7 7.18 -6.78 -11.78
N PRO A 8 7.67 -5.68 -12.36
CA PRO A 8 7.57 -5.44 -13.79
C PRO A 8 8.10 -6.63 -14.61
N PRO A 9 7.60 -6.89 -15.83
CA PRO A 9 7.90 -8.10 -16.59
C PRO A 9 9.39 -8.44 -16.77
N ARG A 10 10.28 -7.44 -16.74
CA ARG A 10 11.74 -7.63 -16.81
C ARG A 10 12.34 -8.39 -15.61
N PHE A 11 11.60 -8.53 -14.51
CA PHE A 11 12.03 -9.18 -13.28
C PHE A 11 11.38 -10.55 -13.04
N LYS A 12 10.68 -11.11 -14.04
CA LYS A 12 9.94 -12.38 -13.91
C LYS A 12 10.76 -13.55 -13.35
N ASP A 13 12.07 -13.56 -13.61
CA ASP A 13 12.97 -14.64 -13.16
C ASP A 13 13.76 -14.29 -11.89
N VAL A 14 13.55 -13.10 -11.30
CA VAL A 14 14.32 -12.61 -10.14
C VAL A 14 13.57 -12.87 -8.83
N VAL A 15 12.29 -12.54 -8.76
CA VAL A 15 11.45 -12.74 -7.57
C VAL A 15 10.06 -13.20 -8.00
N GLU A 16 9.56 -14.28 -7.39
CA GLU A 16 8.21 -14.78 -7.66
C GLU A 16 7.14 -13.78 -7.19
N PRO A 17 6.03 -13.61 -7.96
CA PRO A 17 4.92 -12.77 -7.57
C PRO A 17 4.17 -13.33 -6.35
N ILE A 18 3.46 -12.46 -5.65
CA ILE A 18 2.63 -12.85 -4.50
C ILE A 18 1.20 -13.02 -4.99
N SER A 19 0.69 -14.25 -4.98
CA SER A 19 -0.73 -14.50 -5.20
C SER A 19 -1.46 -14.71 -3.87
N MET A 20 -2.48 -13.89 -3.62
CA MET A 20 -3.25 -13.90 -2.37
C MET A 20 -4.73 -14.12 -2.63
N SER A 21 -5.41 -14.79 -1.70
CA SER A 21 -6.88 -14.75 -1.67
C SER A 21 -7.36 -13.32 -1.40
N ASN A 22 -8.61 -13.01 -1.73
CA ASN A 22 -9.15 -11.66 -1.48
C ASN A 22 -9.08 -11.29 0.00
N GLY A 23 -9.44 -12.21 0.90
CA GLY A 23 -9.34 -11.98 2.35
C GLY A 23 -7.90 -11.74 2.80
N LEU A 24 -6.94 -12.55 2.34
CA LEU A 24 -5.52 -12.35 2.66
C LEU A 24 -4.99 -11.02 2.10
N THR A 25 -5.45 -10.62 0.91
CA THR A 25 -5.09 -9.34 0.30
C THR A 25 -5.59 -8.17 1.14
N SER A 26 -6.83 -8.20 1.63
CA SER A 26 -7.36 -7.14 2.50
C SER A 26 -6.49 -6.97 3.74
N VAL A 27 -6.20 -8.05 4.47
CA VAL A 27 -5.37 -7.98 5.68
C VAL A 27 -3.96 -7.46 5.35
N PHE A 28 -3.38 -7.94 4.25
CA PHE A 28 -2.04 -7.53 3.82
C PHE A 28 -1.95 -6.03 3.57
N ILE A 29 -2.93 -5.44 2.88
CA ILE A 29 -2.97 -3.99 2.64
C ILE A 29 -3.24 -3.24 3.94
N GLU A 30 -4.18 -3.71 4.77
CA GLU A 30 -4.53 -3.08 6.05
C GLU A 30 -3.30 -2.95 6.98
N VAL A 31 -2.52 -4.02 7.15
CA VAL A 31 -1.35 -3.97 8.05
C VAL A 31 -0.23 -3.08 7.51
N LEU A 32 -0.09 -2.95 6.19
CA LEU A 32 0.83 -1.99 5.58
C LEU A 32 0.36 -0.55 5.81
N VAL A 33 -0.94 -0.28 5.61
CA VAL A 33 -1.52 1.05 5.82
C VAL A 33 -1.44 1.46 7.29
N ILE A 34 -1.71 0.54 8.22
CA ILE A 34 -1.57 0.76 9.66
C ILE A 34 -0.12 1.12 10.01
N SER A 35 0.83 0.23 9.68
CA SER A 35 2.25 0.41 9.99
C SER A 35 2.79 1.70 9.38
N GLY A 36 2.52 1.92 8.10
CA GLY A 36 2.97 3.10 7.37
C GLY A 36 2.36 4.40 7.89
N SER A 37 1.09 4.38 8.29
CA SER A 37 0.44 5.55 8.89
C SER A 37 1.06 5.97 10.22
N MET A 38 1.63 5.02 10.96
CA MET A 38 2.35 5.30 12.21
C MET A 38 3.77 5.85 11.95
N LEU A 39 4.38 5.48 10.83
CA LEU A 39 5.78 5.78 10.52
C LEU A 39 5.99 7.01 9.64
N ALA A 40 5.03 7.37 8.78
CA ALA A 40 5.22 8.43 7.79
C ALA A 40 5.43 9.81 8.44
N GLY A 41 6.55 10.45 8.11
CA GLY A 41 6.89 11.81 8.54
C GLY A 41 6.84 12.83 7.41
N THR A 42 7.17 12.41 6.18
CA THR A 42 7.19 13.28 5.00
C THR A 42 5.92 13.17 4.17
N ASN A 43 5.66 14.14 3.29
CA ASN A 43 4.51 14.09 2.38
C ASN A 43 4.57 12.90 1.41
N ARG A 44 5.77 12.57 0.91
CA ARG A 44 5.98 11.42 0.03
C ARG A 44 5.66 10.09 0.70
N GLU A 45 6.09 9.92 1.94
CA GLU A 45 5.74 8.74 2.75
C GLU A 45 4.22 8.63 2.95
N LYS A 46 3.54 9.75 3.23
CA LYS A 46 2.07 9.77 3.39
C LYS A 46 1.35 9.39 2.09
N GLU A 47 1.82 9.90 0.96
CA GLU A 47 1.25 9.62 -0.36
C GLU A 47 1.36 8.13 -0.72
N LEU A 48 2.49 7.48 -0.43
CA LEU A 48 2.64 6.02 -0.61
C LEU A 48 1.60 5.23 0.21
N ILE A 49 1.35 5.66 1.46
CA ILE A 49 0.37 4.99 2.33
C ILE A 49 -1.07 5.25 1.86
N ILE A 50 -1.37 6.45 1.38
CA ILE A 50 -2.68 6.77 0.81
C ILE A 50 -2.95 5.94 -0.44
N TRP A 51 -1.95 5.78 -1.31
CA TRP A 51 -2.07 4.93 -2.50
C TRP A 51 -2.36 3.47 -2.12
N LEU A 52 -1.66 2.94 -1.10
CA LEU A 52 -1.97 1.60 -0.57
C LEU A 52 -3.40 1.54 -0.01
N ALA A 53 -3.84 2.56 0.73
CA ALA A 53 -5.19 2.64 1.28
C ALA A 53 -6.29 2.75 0.21
N GLN A 54 -5.96 3.05 -1.04
CA GLN A 54 -6.91 3.03 -2.17
C GLN A 54 -7.11 1.63 -2.75
N ARG A 55 -6.22 0.69 -2.44
CA ARG A 55 -6.36 -0.73 -2.80
C ARG A 55 -7.35 -1.45 -1.85
N ASP A 56 -8.47 -0.81 -1.58
CA ASP A 56 -9.54 -1.24 -0.68
C ASP A 56 -10.64 -2.00 -1.44
N GLN A 57 -10.58 -3.32 -1.35
CA GLN A 57 -11.52 -4.22 -2.05
C GLN A 57 -12.98 -4.06 -1.60
N SER A 58 -13.25 -3.46 -0.44
CA SER A 58 -14.62 -3.19 -0.01
C SER A 58 -15.28 -2.07 -0.84
N VAL A 59 -14.47 -1.21 -1.47
CA VAL A 59 -14.93 -0.06 -2.25
C VAL A 59 -14.72 -0.29 -3.75
N VAL A 60 -13.53 -0.74 -4.16
CA VAL A 60 -13.18 -0.87 -5.60
C VAL A 60 -13.53 -2.23 -6.22
N GLY A 61 -14.14 -3.12 -5.43
CA GLY A 61 -14.52 -4.45 -5.85
C GLY A 61 -13.47 -5.53 -5.54
N ILE A 62 -13.95 -6.76 -5.47
CA ILE A 62 -13.14 -7.92 -5.05
C ILE A 62 -12.27 -8.40 -6.21
N GLY A 63 -10.98 -8.61 -5.95
CA GLY A 63 -10.04 -9.17 -6.93
C GLY A 63 -9.48 -8.16 -7.95
N THR A 64 -9.66 -6.85 -7.71
CA THR A 64 -9.23 -5.76 -8.60
C THR A 64 -8.06 -4.94 -8.04
N VAL A 65 -7.52 -5.33 -6.88
CA VAL A 65 -6.53 -4.53 -6.14
C VAL A 65 -5.10 -5.04 -6.26
N GLY A 66 -4.87 -6.07 -7.09
CA GLY A 66 -3.52 -6.43 -7.51
C GLY A 66 -2.83 -5.26 -8.21
N PHE A 67 -1.50 -5.24 -8.15
CA PHE A 67 -0.68 -4.19 -8.75
C PHE A 67 0.74 -4.69 -9.01
N ASP A 68 1.40 -4.08 -9.98
CA ASP A 68 2.84 -4.26 -10.15
C ASP A 68 3.61 -3.20 -9.33
N ILE A 69 4.82 -3.54 -8.86
CA ILE A 69 5.60 -2.63 -8.01
C ILE A 69 5.88 -1.29 -8.69
N ASP A 70 6.02 -1.23 -10.01
CA ASP A 70 6.21 0.02 -10.74
C ASP A 70 4.96 0.89 -10.78
N GLU A 71 3.75 0.34 -10.61
CA GLU A 71 2.50 1.11 -10.52
C GLU A 71 2.39 1.94 -9.23
N MET A 72 3.16 1.59 -8.19
CA MET A 72 3.22 2.41 -6.98
C MET A 72 3.76 3.81 -7.33
N PRO A 73 3.34 4.87 -6.61
CA PRO A 73 3.55 6.25 -7.02
C PRO A 73 4.96 6.74 -6.67
N TRP A 74 5.99 5.98 -7.03
CA TRP A 74 7.40 6.32 -6.82
C TRP A 74 7.79 7.61 -7.54
N THR A 75 8.80 8.29 -7.02
CA THR A 75 9.41 9.44 -7.70
C THR A 75 10.90 9.26 -7.85
N VAL A 76 11.43 9.54 -9.05
CA VAL A 76 12.87 9.36 -9.35
C VAL A 76 13.75 10.14 -8.37
N ASN A 77 13.35 11.35 -7.99
CA ASN A 77 14.15 12.23 -7.13
C ASN A 77 14.18 11.80 -5.65
N SER A 78 13.18 11.04 -5.18
CA SER A 78 13.12 10.61 -3.77
C SER A 78 13.02 9.09 -3.60
N PHE A 79 13.22 8.34 -4.68
CA PHE A 79 13.09 6.89 -4.74
C PHE A 79 13.85 6.17 -3.62
N ALA A 80 15.10 6.55 -3.35
CA ALA A 80 15.89 5.89 -2.32
C ALA A 80 15.26 6.01 -0.92
N SER A 81 14.75 7.20 -0.57
CA SER A 81 14.05 7.42 0.71
C SER A 81 12.67 6.77 0.75
N GLU A 82 11.95 6.77 -0.38
CA GLU A 82 10.64 6.12 -0.52
C GLU A 82 10.76 4.59 -0.36
N LYS A 83 11.78 4.00 -1.00
CA LYS A 83 12.09 2.58 -0.91
C LYS A 83 12.49 2.18 0.51
N ASP A 84 13.37 2.94 1.16
CA ASP A 84 13.73 2.73 2.57
C ASP A 84 12.49 2.79 3.48
N PHE A 85 11.61 3.79 3.27
CA PHE A 85 10.36 3.89 4.02
C PHE A 85 9.45 2.68 3.83
N MET A 86 9.29 2.20 2.59
CA MET A 86 8.46 1.03 2.32
C MET A 86 9.04 -0.22 3.01
N MET A 87 10.35 -0.44 2.94
CA MET A 87 11.01 -1.55 3.64
C MET A 87 10.84 -1.47 5.16
N ARG A 88 10.97 -0.27 5.76
CA ARG A 88 10.67 -0.06 7.18
C ARG A 88 9.21 -0.38 7.51
N THR A 89 8.27 0.10 6.68
CA THR A 89 6.83 -0.15 6.83
C THR A 89 6.53 -1.65 6.84
N ILE A 90 7.10 -2.39 5.88
CA ILE A 90 6.94 -3.84 5.77
C ILE A 90 7.55 -4.55 6.97
N SER A 91 8.77 -4.19 7.37
CA SER A 91 9.45 -4.78 8.52
C SER A 91 8.65 -4.62 9.82
N HIS A 92 8.08 -3.43 10.04
CA HIS A 92 7.25 -3.15 11.21
C HIS A 92 5.88 -3.84 11.14
N ALA A 93 5.25 -3.89 9.97
CA ALA A 93 4.01 -4.64 9.76
C ALA A 93 4.23 -6.13 10.05
N ALA A 94 5.35 -6.71 9.60
CA ALA A 94 5.69 -8.11 9.83
C ALA A 94 5.99 -8.42 11.30
N LYS A 95 6.34 -7.42 12.10
CA LYS A 95 6.52 -7.50 13.57
C LYS A 95 5.23 -7.28 14.34
N GLY A 96 4.10 -7.06 13.68
CA GLY A 96 2.81 -6.86 14.32
C GLY A 96 2.51 -5.41 14.71
N LEU A 97 3.24 -4.41 14.21
CA LEU A 97 3.01 -3.00 14.57
C LEU A 97 1.59 -2.58 14.18
N GLY A 98 0.76 -2.25 15.19
CA GLY A 98 -0.58 -1.72 15.00
C GLY A 98 -1.65 -2.76 14.71
N TRP A 99 -1.33 -4.06 14.75
CA TRP A 99 -2.29 -5.13 14.44
C TRP A 99 -3.48 -5.17 15.41
N GLU A 100 -3.33 -4.60 16.62
CA GLU A 100 -4.41 -4.44 17.58
C GLU A 100 -5.56 -3.54 17.07
N LYS A 101 -5.38 -2.84 15.94
CA LYS A 101 -6.40 -2.03 15.28
C LYS A 101 -7.33 -2.85 14.38
N LEU A 102 -6.98 -4.09 14.05
CA LEU A 102 -7.84 -4.97 13.28
C LEU A 102 -9.01 -5.43 14.16
N SER A 103 -10.22 -5.49 13.61
CA SER A 103 -11.43 -5.98 14.31
C SER A 103 -11.46 -7.52 14.45
N TYR A 104 -10.46 -8.20 13.91
CA TYR A 104 -10.34 -9.66 13.86
C TYR A 104 -8.90 -10.11 14.07
N GLU A 105 -8.71 -11.39 14.41
CA GLU A 105 -7.38 -11.99 14.51
C GLU A 105 -6.97 -12.60 13.15
N PRO A 106 -5.99 -12.02 12.44
CA PRO A 106 -5.56 -12.53 11.15
C PRO A 106 -4.72 -13.81 11.29
N ARG A 107 -4.64 -14.59 10.19
CA ARG A 107 -3.67 -15.69 10.07
C ARG A 107 -2.26 -15.11 9.90
N GLN A 108 -1.62 -14.81 11.03
CA GLN A 108 -0.40 -14.00 11.07
C GLN A 108 0.74 -14.62 10.25
N ASP A 109 0.87 -15.94 10.28
CA ASP A 109 1.87 -16.70 9.53
C ASP A 109 1.77 -16.44 8.02
N GLN A 110 0.55 -16.46 7.47
CA GLN A 110 0.29 -16.23 6.06
C GLN A 110 0.58 -14.77 5.68
N VAL A 111 0.13 -13.81 6.49
CA VAL A 111 0.35 -12.38 6.27
C VAL A 111 1.84 -12.05 6.32
N VAL A 112 2.56 -12.54 7.33
CA VAL A 112 4.01 -12.31 7.48
C VAL A 112 4.80 -12.94 6.34
N HIS A 113 4.38 -14.12 5.84
CA HIS A 113 4.99 -14.72 4.67
C HIS A 113 4.87 -13.81 3.43
N CYS A 114 3.66 -13.29 3.16
CA CYS A 114 3.43 -12.34 2.07
C CYS A 114 4.22 -11.03 2.25
N LEU A 115 4.28 -10.48 3.46
CA LEU A 115 5.07 -9.28 3.76
C LEU A 115 6.56 -9.47 3.48
N LYS A 116 7.13 -10.62 3.87
CA LYS A 116 8.54 -10.92 3.56
C LYS A 116 8.80 -11.06 2.07
N GLN A 117 7.88 -11.68 1.33
CA GLN A 117 8.00 -11.76 -0.12
C GLN A 117 7.91 -10.37 -0.75
N PHE A 118 7.01 -9.53 -0.27
CA PHE A 118 6.88 -8.15 -0.74
C PHE A 118 8.15 -7.33 -0.45
N ASP A 119 8.78 -7.54 0.71
CA ASP A 119 10.07 -6.93 1.04
C ASP A 119 11.16 -7.32 0.03
N PHE A 120 11.25 -8.59 -0.37
CA PHE A 120 12.19 -9.03 -1.41
C PHE A 120 11.92 -8.37 -2.77
N MET A 121 10.64 -8.20 -3.13
CA MET A 121 10.26 -7.50 -4.36
C MET A 121 10.68 -6.02 -4.31
N ILE A 122 10.38 -5.32 -3.22
CA ILE A 122 10.80 -3.92 -3.02
C ILE A 122 12.32 -3.80 -3.06
N GLN A 123 13.06 -4.73 -2.44
CA GLN A 123 14.52 -4.77 -2.50
C GLN A 123 15.06 -4.93 -3.92
N ALA A 124 14.42 -5.75 -4.76
CA ALA A 124 14.84 -5.98 -6.15
C ALA A 124 14.53 -4.82 -7.10
N PHE A 125 13.51 -4.01 -6.81
CA PHE A 125 13.07 -2.89 -7.66
C PHE A 125 14.04 -1.70 -7.61
N ASN A 126 14.45 -1.13 -8.75
CA ASN A 126 15.45 -0.06 -8.80
C ASN A 126 14.90 1.25 -9.38
N GLN A 127 15.66 2.32 -9.16
CA GLN A 127 15.28 3.66 -9.61
C GLN A 127 15.11 3.76 -11.13
N GLU A 128 15.92 3.01 -11.89
CA GLU A 128 15.85 2.91 -13.35
C GLU A 128 14.52 2.34 -13.84
N ASP A 129 13.78 1.70 -12.95
CA ASP A 129 12.53 1.05 -13.24
C ASP A 129 11.31 1.93 -12.92
N VAL A 130 11.53 3.09 -12.30
CA VAL A 130 10.48 4.03 -11.92
C VAL A 130 9.91 4.74 -13.15
N SER A 131 8.59 4.64 -13.31
CA SER A 131 7.83 5.46 -14.26
C SER A 131 7.19 6.64 -13.54
N MET A 132 7.67 7.87 -13.82
CA MET A 132 7.06 9.09 -13.24
C MET A 132 5.60 9.28 -13.67
N ASN A 133 5.18 8.69 -14.80
CA ASN A 133 3.79 8.80 -15.26
C ASN A 133 2.82 8.18 -14.27
N ASN A 134 3.19 7.08 -13.61
CA ASN A 134 2.33 6.43 -12.61
C ASN A 134 2.03 7.37 -11.44
N TYR A 135 3.02 8.16 -11.01
CA TYR A 135 2.78 9.21 -10.02
C TYR A 135 1.95 10.37 -10.58
N ILE A 136 2.29 10.88 -11.77
CA ILE A 136 1.63 12.05 -12.36
C ILE A 136 0.14 11.77 -12.61
N GLU A 137 -0.18 10.65 -13.24
CA GLU A 137 -1.56 10.23 -13.54
C GLU A 137 -2.36 10.01 -12.25
N TRP A 138 -1.75 9.39 -11.24
CA TRP A 138 -2.40 9.17 -9.94
C TRP A 138 -2.63 10.48 -9.15
N ALA A 139 -1.66 11.41 -9.19
CA ALA A 139 -1.71 12.66 -8.44
C ALA A 139 -2.48 13.78 -9.16
N GLU A 140 -2.96 13.53 -10.39
CA GLU A 140 -3.73 14.50 -11.16
C GLU A 140 -5.02 14.85 -10.42
N ILE A 141 -5.30 16.16 -10.34
CA ILE A 141 -6.52 16.70 -9.73
C ILE A 141 -7.31 17.35 -10.85
N GLU A 142 -8.50 16.81 -11.14
CA GLU A 142 -9.40 17.43 -12.10
C GLU A 142 -9.99 18.72 -11.52
N GLU A 143 -10.20 19.73 -12.39
CA GLU A 143 -10.84 20.98 -11.96
C GLU A 143 -12.25 20.71 -11.42
N GLY A 144 -12.48 21.10 -10.15
CA GLY A 144 -13.77 20.90 -9.49
C GLY A 144 -13.92 19.56 -8.77
N ASP A 145 -12.85 18.76 -8.66
CA ASP A 145 -12.88 17.55 -7.85
C ASP A 145 -12.85 17.88 -6.34
N ASP A 146 -13.98 17.67 -5.68
CA ASP A 146 -14.16 17.82 -4.24
C ASP A 146 -13.53 16.66 -3.43
N ASN A 147 -13.17 15.55 -4.08
CA ASN A 147 -12.60 14.35 -3.45
C ASN A 147 -11.32 13.87 -4.16
N PRO A 148 -10.24 14.69 -4.14
CA PRO A 148 -9.01 14.37 -4.86
C PRO A 148 -8.41 13.05 -4.40
N THR A 149 -7.76 12.36 -5.34
CA THR A 149 -7.04 11.10 -5.10
C THR A 149 -6.07 11.20 -3.92
N ILE A 150 -5.44 12.37 -3.73
CA ILE A 150 -4.63 12.68 -2.55
C ILE A 150 -5.42 13.66 -1.66
N PRO A 151 -5.99 13.21 -0.53
CA PRO A 151 -6.77 14.09 0.33
C PRO A 151 -5.94 15.26 0.89
N ARG A 152 -6.48 16.48 0.77
CA ARG A 152 -5.81 17.71 1.20
C ARG A 152 -5.51 17.67 2.70
N GLY A 153 -4.25 17.90 3.06
CA GLY A 153 -3.79 17.92 4.45
C GLY A 153 -3.49 16.55 5.05
N TYR A 154 -3.60 15.47 4.28
CA TYR A 154 -3.34 14.09 4.74
C TYR A 154 -4.11 13.72 6.02
N PRO A 155 -5.45 13.90 6.03
CA PRO A 155 -6.27 13.62 7.20
C PRO A 155 -6.16 12.15 7.62
N LYS A 156 -6.35 11.91 8.91
CA LYS A 156 -6.39 10.57 9.49
C LYS A 156 -7.78 10.26 10.03
N CYS A 157 -8.15 8.99 10.01
CA CYS A 157 -9.35 8.49 10.66
C CYS A 157 -9.32 8.78 12.16
N GLU A 158 -10.37 9.36 12.72
CA GLU A 158 -10.46 9.64 14.15
C GLU A 158 -10.47 8.36 15.01
N GLN A 159 -11.08 7.28 14.50
CA GLN A 159 -11.18 6.01 15.21
C GLN A 159 -9.87 5.21 15.15
N HIS A 160 -9.30 5.08 13.96
CA HIS A 160 -8.18 4.17 13.72
C HIS A 160 -6.81 4.87 13.72
N ASN A 161 -6.79 6.21 13.58
CA ASN A 161 -5.57 7.03 13.46
C ASN A 161 -4.66 6.60 12.30
N ILE A 162 -5.25 6.19 11.18
CA ILE A 162 -4.57 5.86 9.92
C ILE A 162 -4.96 6.87 8.83
N TYR A 163 -4.13 7.04 7.81
CA TYR A 163 -4.43 7.99 6.72
C TYR A 163 -5.71 7.61 5.98
N LEU A 164 -6.51 8.62 5.66
CA LEU A 164 -7.69 8.48 4.81
C LEU A 164 -7.27 8.55 3.33
N SER A 165 -7.92 7.75 2.50
CA SER A 165 -7.93 7.93 1.05
C SER A 165 -9.22 8.62 0.60
N CYS A 166 -9.38 8.83 -0.71
CA CYS A 166 -10.66 9.24 -1.30
C CYS A 166 -11.80 8.22 -1.07
N HIS A 167 -11.48 7.01 -0.59
CA HIS A 167 -12.46 5.98 -0.18
C HIS A 167 -12.72 5.97 1.33
N GLY A 168 -12.15 6.92 2.09
CA GLY A 168 -12.25 6.96 3.53
C GLY A 168 -11.21 6.08 4.22
N CYS A 169 -11.61 5.43 5.32
CA CYS A 169 -10.72 4.62 6.14
C CYS A 169 -10.89 3.14 5.79
N ILE A 170 -9.82 2.51 5.31
CA ILE A 170 -9.82 1.10 4.90
C ILE A 170 -10.31 0.15 6.00
N LEU A 171 -10.03 0.45 7.28
CA LEU A 171 -10.52 -0.36 8.41
C LEU A 171 -12.00 -0.12 8.73
N CYS A 172 -12.49 1.11 8.56
CA CYS A 172 -13.92 1.37 8.76
C CYS A 172 -14.75 0.64 7.68
N ASN A 173 -14.22 0.59 6.46
CA ASN A 173 -14.94 0.00 5.33
C ASN A 173 -15.02 -1.54 5.40
N ASN A 174 -14.02 -2.21 6.00
CA ASN A 174 -14.00 -3.67 6.16
C ASN A 174 -14.70 -4.19 7.43
N GLY A 175 -15.41 -3.32 8.17
CA GLY A 175 -16.21 -3.72 9.32
C GLY A 175 -15.48 -3.49 10.64
N SER A 176 -15.87 -2.39 11.29
CA SER A 176 -15.72 -2.13 12.72
C SER A 176 -16.43 -3.17 13.58
#